data_AF-A0A485L2F2-F1
#
_entry.id   AF-A0A485L2F2-F1
#
_cell.length_a   1.000
_cell.length_b   1.000
_cell.length_c   1.000
_cell.angle_alpha   90.00
_cell.angle_beta   90.00
_cell.angle_gamma   90.00
#
_symmetry.space_group_name_H-M   'P 1'
#
loop_
_entity.id
_entity.type
_entity.pdbx_description
1 polymer ?
#
loop_
_entity_poly.entity_id
_entity_poly.type
_entity_poly.pdbx_seq_one_letter_code
_entity_poly.pdbx_strand_id
1 'polypeptide(L)'
;MDEAAIRFRVRRATGSSFEHPVANLADYSRKTHWASFAKPTEVVVLQLDTKALVGEIRVFNKNAHAVDVSLAVDDKKDEYIKVKSNVRIPLNREFRIKTGYFPASFIRLAFHRQNQSSVAVYGVQAVGVSCGTLEQNGGPALYNVVGCTTENILFGSSLPASLPKQDCLSDTISGSPAWMKRHQSLLDGHIARLENSLRDYTHPPPRRLAASWLY
;
A
#
# COMPACT_ATOMS: atom_id res chain seq x y z
N MET A 1 24.64 12.15 -8.53
CA MET A 1 23.64 12.31 -7.47
C MET A 1 24.02 11.33 -6.40
N ASP A 2 24.43 11.81 -5.24
CA ASP A 2 24.95 10.95 -4.19
C ASP A 2 23.78 10.35 -3.42
N GLU A 3 23.72 9.02 -3.38
CA GLU A 3 22.78 8.32 -2.50
C GLU A 3 23.19 8.55 -1.06
N ALA A 4 22.24 9.04 -0.27
CA ALA A 4 22.46 9.33 1.13
C ALA A 4 21.50 8.53 2.01
N ALA A 5 21.91 8.32 3.26
CA ALA A 5 21.01 7.85 4.29
C ALA A 5 19.94 8.91 4.57
N ILE A 6 18.67 8.54 4.42
CA ILE A 6 17.54 9.43 4.65
C ILE A 6 17.13 9.30 6.12
N ARG A 7 17.09 10.45 6.80
CA ARG A 7 16.61 10.50 8.19
C ARG A 7 15.12 10.18 8.27
N PHE A 8 14.76 9.47 9.34
CA PHE A 8 13.38 9.09 9.59
C PHE A 8 13.07 9.14 11.08
N ARG A 9 11.79 9.25 11.39
CA ARG A 9 11.23 9.08 12.72
C ARG A 9 10.24 7.92 12.72
N VAL A 10 10.16 7.20 13.83
CA VAL A 10 9.19 6.10 13.96
C VAL A 10 7.83 6.69 14.30
N ARG A 11 6.84 6.49 13.42
CA ARG A 11 5.48 7.02 13.61
C ARG A 11 4.58 6.05 14.36
N ARG A 12 4.71 4.75 14.08
CA ARG A 12 3.88 3.70 14.70
C ARG A 12 4.64 2.39 14.76
N ALA A 13 4.46 1.64 15.83
CA ALA A 13 4.89 0.25 15.94
C ALA A 13 3.81 -0.58 16.64
N THR A 14 3.67 -1.85 16.27
CA THR A 14 2.70 -2.77 16.90
C THR A 14 3.14 -3.32 18.25
N GLY A 15 4.43 -3.19 18.59
CA GLY A 15 5.02 -3.65 19.84
C GLY A 15 6.35 -2.96 20.12
N SER A 16 6.62 -2.71 21.40
CA SER A 16 7.87 -2.16 21.88
C SER A 16 8.10 -2.59 23.33
N SER A 17 9.21 -3.27 23.59
CA SER A 17 9.66 -3.49 24.96
C SER A 17 10.09 -2.18 25.60
N PHE A 18 9.95 -2.08 26.93
CA PHE A 18 10.42 -0.93 27.70
C PHE A 18 11.96 -0.84 27.71
N GLU A 19 12.64 -1.99 27.82
CA GLU A 19 14.12 -2.07 27.81
C GLU A 19 14.70 -1.88 26.41
N HIS A 20 13.92 -2.19 25.37
CA HIS A 20 14.36 -2.18 23.97
C HIS A 20 13.36 -1.39 23.11
N PRO A 21 13.29 -0.06 23.30
CA PRO A 21 12.29 0.79 22.67
C PRO A 21 12.47 0.91 21.15
N VAL A 22 11.39 1.27 20.45
CA VAL A 22 11.41 1.48 18.99
C VAL A 22 12.36 2.59 18.56
N ALA A 23 12.66 3.56 19.43
CA ALA A 23 13.61 4.64 19.17
C ALA A 23 15.01 4.08 18.79
N ASN A 24 15.39 2.92 19.34
CA ASN A 24 16.65 2.26 19.04
C ASN A 24 16.79 1.87 17.56
N LEU A 25 15.68 1.78 16.79
CA LEU A 25 15.76 1.49 15.35
C LEU A 25 16.46 2.58 14.54
N ALA A 26 16.41 3.83 15.01
CA ALA A 26 17.07 4.96 14.37
C ALA A 26 18.59 4.93 14.60
N ASP A 27 19.03 4.39 15.73
CA ASP A 27 20.43 4.18 16.04
C ASP A 27 20.93 2.93 15.31
N TYR A 28 21.45 3.13 14.09
CA TYR A 28 21.98 2.05 13.26
C TYR A 28 23.28 1.46 13.84
N SER A 29 23.16 0.66 14.91
CA SER A 29 24.26 0.15 15.73
C SER A 29 23.93 -1.21 16.34
N ARG A 30 24.96 -2.02 16.67
CA ARG A 30 24.79 -3.29 17.40
C ARG A 30 24.60 -3.12 18.91
N LYS A 31 24.84 -1.92 19.45
CA LYS A 31 24.83 -1.65 20.89
C LYS A 31 23.41 -1.64 21.45
N THR A 32 22.48 -1.11 20.69
CA THR A 32 21.06 -1.02 21.02
C THR A 32 20.27 -1.85 20.02
N HIS A 33 19.06 -2.24 20.40
CA HIS A 33 18.14 -2.90 19.48
C HIS A 33 16.71 -2.61 19.91
N TRP A 34 15.80 -2.69 18.96
CA TRP A 34 14.38 -2.77 19.25
C TRP A 34 13.99 -4.24 19.41
N ALA A 35 13.12 -4.50 20.38
CA ALA A 35 12.46 -5.79 20.53
C ALA A 35 10.95 -5.59 20.71
N SER A 36 10.16 -6.40 20.02
CA SER A 36 8.71 -6.42 20.10
C SER A 36 8.21 -7.47 21.10
N PHE A 37 6.89 -7.61 21.20
CA PHE A 37 6.25 -8.66 21.99
C PHE A 37 6.00 -9.92 21.14
N ALA A 38 5.30 -10.90 21.70
CA ALA A 38 5.14 -12.25 21.14
C ALA A 38 4.19 -12.35 19.93
N LYS A 39 3.96 -11.28 19.15
CA LYS A 39 3.11 -11.37 17.95
C LYS A 39 3.85 -12.10 16.82
N PRO A 40 3.13 -12.85 15.96
CA PRO A 40 3.74 -13.55 14.82
C PRO A 40 4.28 -12.58 13.76
N THR A 41 3.65 -11.41 13.62
CA THR A 41 4.07 -10.36 12.70
C THR A 41 4.04 -9.02 13.42
N GLU A 42 5.14 -8.29 13.32
CA GLU A 42 5.32 -7.00 13.98
C GLU A 42 5.61 -5.93 12.95
N VAL A 43 4.82 -4.86 12.98
CA VAL A 43 4.80 -3.81 11.97
C VAL A 43 5.36 -2.53 12.56
N VAL A 44 6.29 -1.92 11.83
CA VAL A 44 6.84 -0.60 12.12
C VAL A 44 6.59 0.31 10.93
N VAL A 45 6.12 1.53 11.19
CA VAL A 45 5.93 2.58 10.20
C VAL A 45 6.92 3.71 10.50
N LEU A 46 7.80 3.94 9.54
CA LEU A 46 8.81 4.99 9.54
C LEU A 46 8.30 6.14 8.68
N GLN A 47 8.37 7.35 9.21
CA GLN A 47 8.14 8.58 8.47
C GLN A 47 9.49 9.20 8.11
N LEU A 48 9.74 9.39 6.83
CA LEU A 48 10.92 10.10 6.35
C LEU A 48 10.76 11.60 6.64
N ASP A 49 11.85 12.27 6.99
CA ASP A 49 11.82 13.72 7.27
C ASP A 49 11.51 14.53 6.00
N THR A 50 11.98 14.04 4.86
CA THR A 50 11.69 14.60 3.53
C THR A 50 11.22 13.50 2.61
N LYS A 51 10.30 13.83 1.69
CA LYS A 51 9.95 12.94 0.58
C LYS A 51 11.21 12.59 -0.22
N ALA A 52 11.38 11.31 -0.51
CA ALA A 52 12.59 10.81 -1.14
C ALA A 52 12.29 9.65 -2.06
N LEU A 53 13.16 9.47 -3.05
CA LEU A 53 13.22 8.28 -3.88
C LEU A 53 14.01 7.20 -3.13
N VAL A 54 13.30 6.26 -2.52
CA VAL A 54 13.89 5.19 -1.72
C VAL A 54 14.44 4.13 -2.67
N GLY A 55 15.77 4.03 -2.74
CA GLY A 55 16.50 3.08 -3.58
C GLY A 55 16.76 1.75 -2.89
N GLU A 56 17.12 1.81 -1.61
CA GLU A 56 17.46 0.66 -0.79
C GLU A 56 17.01 0.87 0.67
N ILE A 57 16.60 -0.21 1.33
CA ILE A 57 16.39 -0.25 2.77
C ILE A 57 17.36 -1.26 3.37
N ARG A 58 18.20 -0.79 4.27
CA ARG A 58 19.14 -1.59 5.03
C ARG A 58 18.51 -1.96 6.35
N VAL A 59 18.41 -3.25 6.62
CA VAL A 59 17.92 -3.78 7.88
C VAL A 59 19.07 -4.47 8.57
N PHE A 60 19.43 -3.99 9.75
CA PHE A 60 20.35 -4.70 10.61
C PHE A 60 19.57 -5.68 11.49
N ASN A 61 19.44 -6.90 11.00
CA ASN A 61 18.65 -7.91 11.67
C ASN A 61 19.37 -8.50 12.89
N LYS A 62 18.64 -8.62 14.00
CA LYS A 62 19.07 -9.45 15.13
C LYS A 62 18.49 -10.85 14.96
N ASN A 63 17.16 -10.95 14.83
CA ASN A 63 16.48 -12.20 15.07
C ASN A 63 15.23 -12.46 14.18
N ALA A 64 14.77 -11.46 13.42
CA ALA A 64 13.61 -11.59 12.53
C ALA A 64 13.88 -12.59 11.39
N HIS A 65 12.86 -13.34 10.96
CA HIS A 65 13.02 -14.36 9.91
C HIS A 65 12.82 -13.78 8.51
N ALA A 66 11.77 -12.99 8.32
CA ALA A 66 11.45 -12.36 7.05
C ALA A 66 10.88 -10.95 7.26
N VAL A 67 10.88 -10.15 6.20
CA VAL A 67 10.32 -8.80 6.20
C VAL A 67 9.52 -8.53 4.93
N ASP A 68 8.35 -7.91 5.10
CA ASP A 68 7.61 -7.27 4.02
C ASP A 68 7.91 -5.78 4.02
N VAL A 69 8.12 -5.22 2.82
CA VAL A 69 8.38 -3.80 2.61
C VAL A 69 7.20 -3.20 1.85
N SER A 70 6.57 -2.21 2.46
CA SER A 70 5.55 -1.38 1.82
C SER A 70 5.94 0.09 1.89
N LEU A 71 5.67 0.83 0.82
CA LEU A 71 5.98 2.25 0.68
C LEU A 71 4.70 3.05 0.42
N ALA A 72 4.65 4.28 0.90
CA ALA A 72 3.55 5.21 0.64
C ALA A 72 4.04 6.66 0.64
N VAL A 73 3.30 7.53 -0.05
CA VAL A 73 3.49 8.99 0.05
C VAL A 73 2.71 9.55 1.24
N ASP A 74 1.45 9.13 1.43
CA ASP A 74 0.66 9.51 2.60
C ASP A 74 0.47 8.36 3.58
N ASP A 75 0.23 8.69 4.85
CA ASP A 75 -0.03 7.68 5.90
C ASP A 75 -1.51 7.27 5.93
N LYS A 76 -2.00 6.76 4.80
CA LYS A 76 -3.32 6.12 4.70
C LYS A 76 -3.14 4.64 4.40
N LYS A 77 -3.94 3.80 5.06
CA LYS A 77 -3.79 2.33 4.99
C LYS A 77 -3.91 1.80 3.54
N ASP A 78 -4.74 2.42 2.72
CA ASP A 78 -5.05 1.96 1.36
C ASP A 78 -4.03 2.43 0.30
N GLU A 79 -3.13 3.35 0.66
CA GLU A 79 -2.12 3.90 -0.26
C GLU A 79 -0.74 3.23 -0.10
N TYR A 80 -0.59 2.29 0.83
CA TYR A 80 0.65 1.52 0.97
C TYR A 80 0.80 0.46 -0.12
N ILE A 81 1.79 0.65 -0.98
CA ILE A 81 2.17 -0.33 -2.00
C ILE A 81 3.18 -1.30 -1.43
N LYS A 82 2.88 -2.59 -1.54
CA LYS A 82 3.82 -3.65 -1.17
C LYS A 82 4.84 -3.86 -2.29
N VAL A 83 6.09 -3.45 -2.04
CA VAL A 83 7.19 -3.54 -3.01
C VAL A 83 7.87 -4.89 -2.95
N LYS A 84 8.07 -5.42 -1.74
CA LYS A 84 8.65 -6.75 -1.52
C LYS A 84 7.87 -7.49 -0.44
N SER A 85 7.64 -8.77 -0.65
CA SER A 85 6.98 -9.66 0.31
C SER A 85 7.87 -10.84 0.67
N ASN A 86 7.78 -11.26 1.93
CA ASN A 86 8.42 -12.41 2.53
C ASN A 86 9.92 -12.52 2.24
N VAL A 87 10.62 -11.38 2.33
CA VAL A 87 12.05 -11.32 2.07
C VAL A 87 12.77 -11.94 3.26
N ARG A 88 13.41 -13.09 3.06
CA ARG A 88 14.21 -13.75 4.11
C ARG A 88 15.44 -12.92 4.43
N ILE A 89 15.63 -12.65 5.72
CA ILE A 89 16.75 -11.84 6.21
C ILE A 89 17.67 -12.70 7.08
N PRO A 90 19.00 -12.64 6.87
CA PRO A 90 19.96 -13.42 7.64
C PRO A 90 20.00 -12.99 9.11
N LEU A 91 20.25 -13.95 10.00
CA LEU A 91 20.38 -13.72 11.43
C LEU A 91 21.65 -12.92 11.75
N ASN A 92 21.58 -11.95 12.66
CA ASN A 92 22.71 -11.14 13.14
C ASN A 92 23.56 -10.50 12.03
N ARG A 93 22.95 -10.14 10.91
CA ARG A 93 23.64 -9.54 9.76
C ARG A 93 22.83 -8.37 9.20
N GLU A 94 23.56 -7.43 8.60
CA GLU A 94 22.95 -6.42 7.75
C GLU A 94 22.43 -7.07 6.47
N PHE A 95 21.24 -6.68 6.06
CA PHE A 95 20.64 -7.08 4.80
C PHE A 95 20.15 -5.86 4.03
N ARG A 96 20.40 -5.86 2.72
CA ARG A 96 20.11 -4.76 1.81
C ARG A 96 18.96 -5.12 0.90
N ILE A 97 17.84 -4.43 1.06
CA ILE A 97 16.62 -4.65 0.29
C ILE A 97 16.53 -3.56 -0.77
N LYS A 98 16.80 -3.91 -2.02
CA LYS A 98 16.65 -3.00 -3.16
C LYS A 98 15.16 -2.78 -3.45
N THR A 99 14.72 -1.53 -3.34
CA THR A 99 13.34 -1.12 -3.63
C THR A 99 13.19 -0.65 -5.07
N GLY A 100 14.18 0.06 -5.64
CA GLY A 100 14.15 0.51 -7.04
C GLY A 100 13.73 1.97 -7.24
N TYR A 101 14.06 2.85 -6.29
CA TYR A 101 13.83 4.31 -6.33
C TYR A 101 12.35 4.71 -6.39
N PHE A 102 11.57 4.17 -5.47
CA PHE A 102 10.16 4.52 -5.33
C PHE A 102 10.01 5.84 -4.55
N PRO A 103 9.19 6.80 -5.01
CA PRO A 103 8.88 8.00 -4.22
C PRO A 103 8.07 7.60 -2.98
N ALA A 104 8.57 7.95 -1.80
CA ALA A 104 7.89 7.66 -0.55
C ALA A 104 8.17 8.74 0.50
N SER A 105 7.20 8.93 1.40
CA SER A 105 7.37 9.65 2.67
C SER A 105 7.19 8.71 3.86
N PHE A 106 6.55 7.56 3.65
CA PHE A 106 6.32 6.53 4.66
C PHE A 106 6.83 5.18 4.21
N ILE A 107 7.51 4.49 5.12
CA ILE A 107 8.01 3.12 4.92
C ILE A 107 7.37 2.26 6.00
N ARG A 108 6.62 1.25 5.58
CA ARG A 108 6.06 0.23 6.47
C ARG A 108 6.84 -1.06 6.31
N LEU A 109 7.42 -1.52 7.42
CA LEU A 109 8.14 -2.78 7.53
C LEU A 109 7.34 -3.74 8.38
N ALA A 110 6.99 -4.90 7.85
CA ALA A 110 6.34 -5.97 8.61
C ALA A 110 7.32 -7.13 8.78
N PHE A 111 7.81 -7.31 10.00
CA PHE A 111 8.74 -8.37 10.36
C PHE A 111 7.99 -9.62 10.81
N HIS A 112 8.39 -10.77 10.27
CA HIS A 112 7.78 -12.06 10.56
C HIS A 112 8.66 -12.88 11.49
N ARG A 113 8.01 -13.47 12.49
CA ARG A 113 8.59 -14.42 13.44
C ARG A 113 8.48 -15.84 12.88
N GLN A 114 9.44 -16.70 13.23
CA GLN A 114 9.35 -18.14 12.98
C GLN A 114 9.51 -18.91 14.30
N ASN A 115 10.75 -19.23 14.70
CA ASN A 115 11.04 -20.09 15.85
C ASN A 115 11.40 -19.34 17.15
N GLN A 116 11.51 -18.02 17.12
CA GLN A 116 11.99 -17.23 18.26
C GLN A 116 10.85 -16.59 19.03
N SER A 117 11.04 -16.28 20.31
CA SER A 117 9.98 -15.76 21.19
C SER A 117 9.50 -14.34 20.85
N SER A 118 10.37 -13.48 20.31
CA SER A 118 10.05 -12.10 19.91
C SER A 118 10.81 -11.69 18.64
N VAL A 119 10.35 -10.63 17.99
CA VAL A 119 11.06 -9.99 16.87
C VAL A 119 11.97 -8.90 17.42
N ALA A 120 13.21 -8.87 16.95
CA ALA A 120 14.24 -7.93 17.34
C ALA A 120 15.12 -7.54 16.15
N VAL A 121 15.43 -6.26 16.08
CA VAL A 121 16.19 -5.63 15.01
C VAL A 121 17.13 -4.59 15.63
N TYR A 122 18.40 -4.61 15.23
CA TYR A 122 19.40 -3.66 15.74
C TYR A 122 19.10 -2.24 15.25
N GLY A 123 18.86 -2.08 13.95
CA GLY A 123 18.54 -0.79 13.36
C GLY A 123 18.06 -0.91 11.92
N VAL A 124 17.46 0.17 11.41
CA VAL A 124 17.01 0.29 10.03
C VAL A 124 17.57 1.58 9.45
N GLN A 125 17.92 1.56 8.16
CA GLN A 125 18.37 2.75 7.44
C GLN A 125 17.75 2.75 6.04
N ALA A 126 17.07 3.84 5.68
CA ALA A 126 16.62 4.08 4.32
C ALA A 126 17.73 4.81 3.55
N VAL A 127 18.02 4.37 2.32
CA VAL A 127 19.02 4.96 1.44
C VAL A 127 18.36 5.34 0.13
N GLY A 128 18.66 6.56 -0.34
CA GLY A 128 18.08 7.06 -1.58
C GLY A 128 18.44 8.51 -1.84
N VAL A 129 17.61 9.15 -2.65
CA VAL A 129 17.80 10.55 -3.07
C VAL A 129 16.64 11.38 -2.54
N SER A 130 16.94 12.41 -1.74
CA SER A 130 15.93 13.38 -1.30
C SER A 130 15.37 14.13 -2.50
N CYS A 131 14.04 14.29 -2.56
CA CYS A 131 13.39 15.05 -3.61
C CYS A 131 13.82 16.53 -3.61
N GLY A 132 14.13 17.11 -2.45
CA GLY A 132 14.65 18.48 -2.38
C GLY A 132 16.03 18.62 -3.01
N THR A 133 16.92 17.66 -2.77
CA THR A 133 18.24 17.60 -3.42
C THR A 133 18.13 17.34 -4.92
N LEU A 134 17.14 16.55 -5.34
CA LEU A 134 16.86 16.29 -6.74
C LEU A 134 16.41 17.55 -7.48
N GLU A 135 15.51 18.34 -6.89
CA GLU A 135 15.04 19.60 -7.47
C GLU A 135 16.16 20.64 -7.56
N GLN A 136 16.98 20.76 -6.51
CA GLN A 136 18.12 21.70 -6.49
C GLN A 136 19.20 21.36 -7.52
N ASN A 137 19.55 20.09 -7.67
CA ASN A 137 20.65 19.67 -8.54
C ASN A 137 20.22 19.33 -9.97
N GLY A 138 19.01 18.80 -10.14
CA GLY A 138 18.47 18.33 -11.43
C GLY A 138 17.46 19.29 -12.06
N GLY A 139 17.04 20.34 -11.34
CA GLY A 139 16.03 21.27 -11.79
C GLY A 139 14.59 20.71 -11.71
N PRO A 140 13.60 21.59 -11.96
CA PRO A 140 12.18 21.26 -11.79
C PRO A 140 11.68 20.22 -12.81
N ALA A 141 12.30 20.12 -13.99
CA ALA A 141 11.91 19.14 -15.01
C ALA A 141 12.18 17.69 -14.54
N LEU A 142 13.38 17.42 -13.99
CA LEU A 142 13.71 16.10 -13.47
C LEU A 142 12.88 15.75 -12.23
N TYR A 143 12.64 16.73 -11.34
CA TYR A 143 11.76 16.52 -10.21
C TYR A 143 10.33 16.18 -10.65
N ASN A 144 9.79 16.87 -11.66
CA ASN A 144 8.44 16.58 -12.16
C ASN A 144 8.36 15.18 -12.78
N VAL A 145 9.33 14.78 -13.60
CA VAL A 145 9.32 13.46 -14.24
C VAL A 145 9.52 12.33 -13.22
N VAL A 146 10.53 12.44 -12.38
CA VAL A 146 10.92 11.33 -11.48
C VAL A 146 10.13 11.34 -10.17
N GLY A 147 9.72 12.49 -9.68
CA GLY A 147 8.91 12.64 -8.46
C GLY A 147 7.42 12.62 -8.76
N CYS A 148 6.88 13.69 -9.34
CA CYS A 148 5.43 13.87 -9.53
C CYS A 148 4.82 12.84 -10.48
N THR A 149 5.50 12.50 -11.58
CA THR A 149 4.92 11.58 -12.58
C THR A 149 4.92 10.15 -12.08
N THR A 150 6.02 9.70 -11.45
CA THR A 150 6.08 8.35 -10.86
C THR A 150 5.12 8.23 -9.68
N GLU A 151 4.97 9.27 -8.87
CA GLU A 151 3.95 9.34 -7.84
C GLU A 151 2.53 9.27 -8.41
N ASN A 152 2.22 9.99 -9.49
CA ASN A 152 0.90 9.92 -10.10
C ASN A 152 0.60 8.53 -10.68
N ILE A 153 1.61 7.86 -11.26
CA ILE A 153 1.49 6.48 -11.76
C ILE A 153 1.32 5.50 -10.60
N LEU A 154 2.10 5.67 -9.53
CA LEU A 154 2.21 4.72 -8.42
C LEU A 154 1.29 5.03 -7.25
N PHE A 155 0.69 6.20 -7.14
CA PHE A 155 -0.12 6.59 -5.98
C PHE A 155 -1.27 7.53 -6.38
N GLY A 156 -1.25 8.08 -7.59
CA GLY A 156 -2.29 8.95 -8.12
C GLY A 156 -3.47 8.21 -8.76
N SER A 157 -4.36 8.98 -9.39
CA SER A 157 -5.60 8.52 -10.03
C SER A 157 -5.41 7.50 -11.16
N SER A 158 -4.17 7.34 -11.64
CA SER A 158 -3.81 6.33 -12.65
C SER A 158 -3.79 4.91 -12.08
N LEU A 159 -3.56 4.75 -10.76
CA LEU A 159 -3.42 3.45 -10.15
C LEU A 159 -4.74 2.68 -9.97
N PRO A 160 -5.86 3.29 -9.52
CA PRO A 160 -7.16 2.62 -9.43
C PRO A 160 -7.62 2.03 -10.78
N ALA A 161 -7.38 2.75 -11.88
CA ALA A 161 -7.74 2.30 -13.24
C ALA A 161 -6.93 1.06 -13.71
N SER A 162 -5.79 0.77 -13.08
CA SER A 162 -4.92 -0.37 -13.41
C SER A 162 -4.99 -1.51 -12.39
N LEU A 163 -5.69 -1.32 -11.26
CA LEU A 163 -5.84 -2.36 -10.25
C LEU A 163 -6.93 -3.35 -10.66
N PRO A 164 -6.67 -4.67 -10.58
CA PRO A 164 -7.63 -5.70 -10.96
C PRO A 164 -8.87 -5.75 -10.05
N LYS A 165 -8.95 -4.94 -8.99
CA LYS A 165 -10.13 -4.80 -8.12
C LYS A 165 -11.17 -3.83 -8.67
N GLN A 166 -10.80 -2.97 -9.61
CA GLN A 166 -11.69 -2.02 -10.29
C GLN A 166 -11.87 -2.35 -11.77
N ASP A 167 -11.21 -3.41 -12.25
CA ASP A 167 -11.54 -4.02 -13.53
C ASP A 167 -13.02 -4.44 -13.48
N CYS A 168 -13.79 -4.05 -14.49
CA CYS A 168 -15.20 -4.41 -14.61
C CYS A 168 -15.40 -5.94 -14.74
N LEU A 169 -14.30 -6.67 -14.95
CA LEU A 169 -14.22 -8.13 -14.97
C LEU A 169 -13.79 -8.74 -13.62
N SER A 170 -13.56 -7.93 -12.58
CA SER A 170 -13.07 -8.42 -11.29
C SER A 170 -14.13 -9.17 -10.49
N ASP A 171 -13.78 -10.38 -10.03
CA ASP A 171 -14.67 -11.29 -9.28
C ASP A 171 -15.23 -10.71 -7.96
N THR A 172 -14.70 -9.56 -7.51
CA THR A 172 -15.07 -8.90 -6.26
C THR A 172 -16.03 -7.73 -6.41
N ILE A 173 -16.34 -7.30 -7.65
CA ILE A 173 -17.33 -6.25 -7.94
C ILE A 173 -18.71 -6.86 -8.20
N SER A 174 -19.76 -6.15 -7.76
CA SER A 174 -21.15 -6.52 -8.07
C SER A 174 -21.38 -6.49 -9.58
N GLY A 175 -21.77 -7.62 -10.16
CA GLY A 175 -21.98 -7.77 -11.61
C GLY A 175 -20.90 -8.57 -12.35
N SER A 176 -19.82 -9.00 -11.69
CA SER A 176 -18.88 -9.95 -12.31
C SER A 176 -19.47 -11.37 -12.44
N PRO A 177 -19.01 -12.22 -13.38
CA PRO A 177 -19.55 -13.58 -13.55
C PRO A 177 -19.48 -14.43 -12.28
N ALA A 178 -18.43 -14.30 -11.47
CA ALA A 178 -18.30 -15.01 -10.20
C ALA A 178 -19.21 -14.44 -9.11
N TRP A 179 -19.37 -13.11 -9.03
CA TRP A 179 -20.32 -12.47 -8.12
C TRP A 179 -21.77 -12.83 -8.47
N MET A 180 -22.07 -12.84 -9.77
CA MET A 180 -23.36 -13.21 -10.34
C MET A 180 -23.72 -14.68 -10.09
N LYS A 181 -22.76 -15.60 -10.21
CA LYS A 181 -22.95 -17.01 -9.80
C LYS A 181 -23.26 -17.16 -8.31
N ARG A 182 -22.70 -16.33 -7.44
CA ARG A 182 -22.99 -16.34 -5.99
C ARG A 182 -24.33 -15.69 -5.64
N HIS A 183 -24.87 -14.83 -6.50
CA HIS A 183 -26.12 -14.09 -6.29
C HIS A 183 -27.11 -14.35 -7.42
N GLN A 184 -27.25 -15.63 -7.79
CA GLN A 184 -28.01 -16.07 -8.97
C GLN A 184 -29.50 -15.66 -8.91
N SER A 185 -30.08 -15.58 -7.71
CA SER A 185 -31.44 -15.08 -7.48
C SER A 185 -31.62 -13.59 -7.80
N LEU A 186 -30.58 -12.76 -7.61
CA LEU A 186 -30.61 -11.35 -7.97
C LEU A 186 -30.46 -11.14 -9.49
N LEU A 187 -29.77 -12.07 -10.15
CA LEU A 187 -29.64 -12.14 -11.60
C LEU A 187 -30.99 -12.38 -12.26
N ASP A 188 -31.72 -13.41 -11.82
CA ASP A 188 -33.05 -13.74 -12.34
C ASP A 188 -34.02 -12.57 -12.16
N GLY A 189 -33.96 -11.91 -10.99
CA GLY A 189 -34.74 -10.71 -10.72
C GLY A 189 -34.31 -9.47 -11.53
N HIS A 190 -33.07 -9.41 -12.03
CA HIS A 190 -32.61 -8.33 -12.91
C HIS A 190 -33.03 -8.61 -14.36
N ILE A 191 -32.91 -9.87 -14.81
CA ILE A 191 -33.36 -10.33 -16.13
C ILE A 191 -34.87 -10.12 -16.26
N ALA A 192 -35.66 -10.55 -15.27
CA ALA A 192 -37.12 -10.35 -15.30
C ALA A 192 -37.52 -8.86 -15.37
N ARG A 193 -36.76 -7.97 -14.73
CA ARG A 193 -36.98 -6.51 -14.81
C ARG A 193 -36.66 -5.97 -16.20
N LEU A 194 -35.54 -6.39 -16.79
CA LEU A 194 -35.17 -6.00 -18.16
C LEU A 194 -36.16 -6.54 -19.19
N GLU A 195 -36.61 -7.79 -19.05
CA GLU A 195 -37.63 -8.38 -19.91
C GLU A 195 -38.96 -7.63 -19.81
N ASN A 196 -39.37 -7.24 -18.61
CA ASN A 196 -40.57 -6.42 -18.42
C ASN A 196 -40.42 -5.04 -19.05
N SER A 197 -39.28 -4.36 -18.85
CA SER A 197 -39.02 -3.07 -19.49
C SER A 197 -38.97 -3.15 -21.02
N LEU A 198 -38.44 -4.24 -21.58
CA LEU A 198 -38.44 -4.47 -23.03
C LEU A 198 -39.86 -4.75 -23.56
N ARG A 199 -40.68 -5.49 -22.81
CA ARG A 199 -42.10 -5.72 -23.16
C ARG A 199 -42.91 -4.44 -23.12
N ASP A 200 -42.68 -3.58 -22.13
CA ASP A 200 -43.33 -2.27 -22.04
C ASP A 200 -42.93 -1.35 -23.21
N TYR A 201 -41.72 -1.54 -23.75
CA TYR A 201 -41.23 -0.80 -24.92
C TYR A 201 -41.82 -1.31 -26.24
N THR A 202 -42.04 -2.61 -26.38
CA THR A 202 -42.58 -3.23 -27.62
C THR A 202 -44.11 -3.21 -27.66
N HIS A 203 -44.77 -3.22 -26.50
CA HIS A 203 -46.22 -3.09 -26.37
C HIS A 203 -46.56 -2.00 -25.35
N PRO A 204 -46.51 -0.71 -25.74
CA PRO A 204 -46.95 0.35 -24.86
C PRO A 204 -48.43 0.11 -24.50
N PRO A 205 -48.83 0.22 -23.22
CA PRO A 205 -50.22 0.02 -22.84
C PRO A 205 -51.11 1.01 -23.60
N PRO A 206 -52.32 0.61 -24.02
CA PRO A 206 -53.21 1.50 -24.75
C PRO A 206 -53.49 2.74 -23.89
N ARG A 207 -53.18 3.91 -24.44
CA ARG A 207 -53.50 5.21 -23.82
C ARG A 207 -54.98 5.21 -23.45
N ARG A 208 -55.30 5.15 -22.15
CA ARG A 208 -56.64 5.45 -21.66
C ARG A 208 -56.92 6.91 -22.01
N LEU A 209 -57.67 7.15 -23.08
CA LEU A 209 -58.32 8.44 -23.29
C LEU A 209 -59.23 8.66 -22.09
N ALA A 210 -58.90 9.66 -21.28
CA ALA A 210 -59.75 10.08 -20.18
C ALA A 210 -61.05 10.60 -20.81
N ALA A 211 -62.13 9.83 -20.67
CA ALA A 211 -63.47 10.32 -20.91
C ALA A 211 -63.76 11.39 -19.85
N SER A 212 -63.60 12.65 -20.23
CA SER A 212 -64.01 13.80 -19.45
C SER A 212 -65.54 13.81 -19.37
N TRP A 213 -66.08 13.38 -18.24
CA TRP A 213 -67.42 13.79 -17.82
C TRP A 213 -67.33 15.25 -17.38
N LEU A 214 -68.06 16.15 -18.03
CA LEU A 214 -68.53 17.43 -17.46
C LEU A 214 -69.58 18.07 -18.41
N TYR A 215 -70.82 18.11 -17.90
CA TYR A 215 -72.04 18.84 -18.30
C TYR A 215 -72.70 18.55 -19.65
#